data_AF-A0A238FHC4-F1
#
_entry.id   AF-A0A238FHC4-F1
#
_cell.length_a   1.000
_cell.length_b   1.000
_cell.length_c   1.000
_cell.angle_alpha   90.00
_cell.angle_beta   90.00
_cell.angle_gamma   90.00
#
_symmetry.space_group_name_H-M   'P 1'
#
loop_
_entity.id
_entity.type
_entity.pdbx_description
1 polymer ?
#
loop_
_entity_poly.entity_id
_entity_poly.type
_entity_poly.pdbx_seq_one_letter_code
_entity_poly.pdbx_strand_id
1 'polypeptide(L)'
;MTTPPPDDSTSNMGQPGATSPLMLSKNSSLPADQLASLATLLSKLTAAASGTTSSGATRTTFPKHARLDGSKSFANWTHQLCLCLADDIRSYVLDDIVPDDWTALQRSARDAVARDIIANSIDSAAVSAVLDKIPTAELTAPKIYATLKSHYAPDNATRTLELFSQLWGFQPIPGTVAEFDTWITDFKLVAQEIIDAKTTINGVLATLVLAIAHPLLESFKATFTDEQ
;
A
#
# COMPACT_ATOMS: atom_id res chain seq x y z
N MET A 1 -69.76 36.10 -27.46
CA MET A 1 -69.49 35.05 -28.46
C MET A 1 -68.09 34.48 -28.20
N THR A 2 -67.80 33.18 -28.24
CA THR A 2 -68.62 31.94 -28.15
C THR A 2 -67.68 30.76 -27.83
N THR A 3 -68.14 29.74 -27.10
CA THR A 3 -67.49 28.42 -26.87
C THR A 3 -68.57 27.31 -26.75
N PRO A 4 -68.26 25.99 -26.79
CA PRO A 4 -67.01 25.31 -27.19
C PRO A 4 -67.05 24.87 -28.68
N PRO A 5 -67.30 23.61 -29.17
CA PRO A 5 -67.71 22.33 -28.55
C PRO A 5 -66.57 21.23 -28.72
N PRO A 6 -66.75 19.88 -28.97
CA PRO A 6 -65.85 18.87 -28.33
C PRO A 6 -65.36 17.66 -29.21
N ASP A 7 -64.79 16.63 -28.54
CA ASP A 7 -64.77 15.17 -28.85
C ASP A 7 -64.05 14.63 -30.13
N ASP A 8 -63.62 13.35 -30.23
CA ASP A 8 -63.21 12.28 -29.29
C ASP A 8 -62.57 11.09 -30.09
N SER A 9 -61.85 10.16 -29.41
CA SER A 9 -61.50 8.78 -29.87
C SER A 9 -60.54 8.64 -31.08
N THR A 10 -59.71 7.59 -31.25
CA THR A 10 -59.74 6.19 -30.74
C THR A 10 -58.36 5.59 -30.37
N SER A 11 -58.38 4.76 -29.31
CA SER A 11 -57.75 3.42 -29.12
C SER A 11 -56.73 2.83 -30.13
N ASN A 12 -55.64 2.24 -29.59
CA ASN A 12 -55.31 0.82 -29.83
C ASN A 12 -54.49 0.19 -28.65
N MET A 13 -54.44 -1.14 -28.56
CA MET A 13 -53.89 -1.93 -27.44
C MET A 13 -52.44 -2.40 -27.65
N GLY A 14 -51.70 -2.72 -26.57
CA GLY A 14 -50.37 -3.36 -26.68
C GLY A 14 -49.58 -3.59 -25.38
N GLN A 15 -49.93 -4.64 -24.62
CA GLN A 15 -49.05 -5.32 -23.63
C GLN A 15 -48.63 -6.69 -24.23
N PRO A 16 -47.62 -7.44 -23.74
CA PRO A 16 -46.64 -7.18 -22.67
C PRO A 16 -45.17 -7.50 -23.10
N GLY A 17 -44.24 -7.54 -22.15
CA GLY A 17 -42.97 -8.28 -22.32
C GLY A 17 -41.79 -7.72 -21.51
N ALA A 18 -41.07 -8.59 -20.79
CA ALA A 18 -39.86 -8.23 -20.06
C ALA A 18 -38.60 -8.76 -20.78
N THR A 19 -37.46 -8.08 -20.61
CA THR A 19 -36.14 -8.73 -20.38
C THR A 19 -35.09 -7.67 -20.02
N SER A 20 -34.54 -7.76 -18.81
CA SER A 20 -33.27 -7.09 -18.47
C SER A 20 -32.11 -7.99 -18.91
N PRO A 21 -31.12 -7.52 -19.69
CA PRO A 21 -30.01 -8.36 -20.13
C PRO A 21 -29.09 -8.78 -18.98
N LEU A 22 -28.82 -10.07 -18.89
CA LEU A 22 -27.95 -10.67 -17.88
C LEU A 22 -26.55 -10.92 -18.49
N MET A 23 -25.52 -10.23 -18.00
CA MET A 23 -24.10 -10.49 -18.27
C MET A 23 -23.36 -10.47 -16.93
N LEU A 24 -23.35 -11.59 -16.20
CA LEU A 24 -22.38 -12.67 -16.34
C LEU A 24 -20.95 -12.20 -16.04
N SER A 25 -20.54 -12.37 -14.78
CA SER A 25 -19.13 -12.25 -14.37
C SER A 25 -18.24 -13.17 -15.21
N LYS A 26 -17.07 -12.67 -15.61
CA LYS A 26 -16.09 -13.42 -16.39
C LYS A 26 -14.71 -13.23 -15.77
N ASN A 27 -14.20 -14.29 -15.15
CA ASN A 27 -12.90 -14.29 -14.49
C ASN A 27 -11.79 -13.84 -15.47
N SER A 28 -11.23 -12.65 -15.24
CA SER A 28 -10.18 -12.10 -16.09
C SER A 28 -8.83 -12.71 -15.70
N SER A 29 -8.52 -13.88 -16.26
CA SER A 29 -7.15 -14.41 -16.25
C SER A 29 -6.27 -13.50 -17.10
N LEU A 30 -5.14 -13.05 -16.54
CA LEU A 30 -4.16 -12.24 -17.26
C LEU A 30 -3.72 -12.95 -18.57
N PRO A 31 -3.67 -12.24 -19.72
CA PRO A 31 -3.17 -12.83 -20.96
C PRO A 31 -1.70 -13.24 -20.86
N ALA A 32 -1.36 -14.41 -21.41
CA ALA A 32 0.01 -14.96 -21.35
C ALA A 32 1.06 -13.99 -21.95
N ASP A 33 0.67 -13.19 -22.95
CA ASP A 33 1.52 -12.20 -23.60
C ASP A 33 2.01 -11.09 -22.65
N GLN A 34 1.23 -10.76 -21.61
CA GLN A 34 1.64 -9.79 -20.58
C GLN A 34 2.69 -10.40 -19.65
N LEU A 35 2.50 -11.65 -19.23
CA LEU A 35 3.48 -12.39 -18.41
C LEU A 35 4.80 -12.59 -19.17
N ALA A 36 4.72 -12.92 -20.47
CA ALA A 36 5.86 -13.01 -21.37
C ALA A 36 6.55 -11.65 -21.57
N SER A 37 5.78 -10.55 -21.63
CA SER A 37 6.32 -9.19 -21.71
C SER A 37 7.09 -8.78 -20.45
N LEU A 38 6.57 -9.10 -19.26
CA LEU A 38 7.27 -8.90 -17.98
C LEU A 38 8.56 -9.73 -17.90
N ALA A 39 8.50 -11.03 -18.22
CA ALA A 39 9.69 -11.89 -18.28
C ALA A 39 10.75 -11.38 -19.29
N THR A 40 10.29 -10.84 -20.43
CA THR A 40 11.15 -10.22 -21.45
C THR A 40 11.77 -8.91 -20.94
N LEU A 41 11.03 -8.10 -20.19
CA LEU A 41 11.52 -6.84 -19.62
C LEU A 41 12.59 -7.11 -18.55
N LEU A 42 12.33 -8.06 -17.64
CA LEU A 42 13.29 -8.52 -16.63
C LEU A 42 14.57 -9.08 -17.29
N SER A 43 14.42 -9.92 -18.32
CA SER A 43 15.57 -10.46 -19.08
C SER A 43 16.39 -9.36 -19.78
N LYS A 44 15.73 -8.35 -20.36
CA LYS A 44 16.41 -7.20 -21.00
C LYS A 44 17.15 -6.33 -19.99
N LEU A 45 16.59 -6.14 -18.79
CA LEU A 45 17.25 -5.43 -17.69
C LEU A 45 18.51 -6.17 -17.23
N THR A 46 18.44 -7.50 -17.07
CA THR A 46 19.60 -8.35 -16.75
C THR A 46 20.68 -8.32 -17.83
N ALA A 47 20.29 -8.32 -19.11
CA ALA A 47 21.22 -8.22 -20.23
C ALA A 47 21.93 -6.85 -20.27
N ALA A 48 21.20 -5.76 -20.08
CA ALA A 48 21.76 -4.40 -20.04
C ALA A 48 22.78 -4.23 -18.90
N ALA A 49 22.52 -4.83 -17.73
CA ALA A 49 23.43 -4.81 -16.58
C ALA A 49 24.78 -5.51 -16.82
N SER A 50 24.91 -6.31 -17.89
CA SER A 50 26.17 -6.97 -18.30
C SER A 50 26.95 -6.16 -19.35
N GLY A 51 26.43 -5.01 -19.80
CA GLY A 51 26.80 -4.36 -21.06
C GLY A 51 27.64 -3.08 -20.99
N THR A 52 28.09 -2.63 -19.81
CA THR A 52 29.00 -1.47 -19.67
C THR A 52 29.99 -1.70 -18.53
N THR A 53 31.28 -1.45 -18.76
CA THR A 53 32.35 -1.64 -17.77
C THR A 53 32.93 -0.31 -17.26
N SER A 54 33.38 -0.32 -16.00
CA SER A 54 33.96 0.82 -15.25
C SER A 54 32.93 1.91 -14.85
N SER A 55 32.96 2.49 -13.64
CA SER A 55 33.94 2.36 -12.55
C SER A 55 33.40 1.60 -11.33
N GLY A 56 34.29 1.23 -10.41
CA GLY A 56 34.00 0.34 -9.29
C GLY A 56 33.16 0.95 -8.16
N ALA A 57 31.84 0.77 -8.24
CA ALA A 57 31.00 0.64 -7.06
C ALA A 57 30.64 -0.86 -6.91
N THR A 58 30.78 -1.41 -5.71
CA THR A 58 30.21 -2.73 -5.39
C THR A 58 28.69 -2.65 -5.58
N ARG A 59 28.09 -3.55 -6.37
CA ARG A 59 26.63 -3.76 -6.29
C ARG A 59 26.33 -4.19 -4.85
N THR A 60 25.75 -3.28 -4.08
CA THR A 60 25.36 -3.48 -2.69
C THR A 60 24.15 -4.41 -2.65
N THR A 61 24.41 -5.72 -2.75
CA THR A 61 23.38 -6.75 -2.77
C THR A 61 22.48 -6.61 -1.54
N PHE A 62 21.20 -6.28 -1.76
CA PHE A 62 20.24 -6.02 -0.69
C PHE A 62 20.26 -7.18 0.34
N PRO A 63 20.41 -6.92 1.65
CA PRO A 63 20.69 -7.99 2.61
C PRO A 63 19.59 -9.06 2.61
N LYS A 64 19.96 -10.34 2.48
CA LYS A 64 18.98 -11.43 2.37
C LYS A 64 18.00 -11.49 3.54
N HIS A 65 18.48 -11.24 4.77
CA HIS A 65 17.68 -11.21 5.99
C HIS A 65 16.75 -9.98 6.11
N ALA A 66 16.83 -9.04 5.17
CA ALA A 66 16.04 -7.82 5.11
C ALA A 66 15.02 -7.82 3.97
N ARG A 67 15.02 -8.84 3.11
CA ARG A 67 14.13 -8.88 1.94
C ARG A 67 12.66 -8.94 2.33
N LEU A 68 11.81 -8.36 1.48
CA LEU A 68 10.36 -8.37 1.69
C LEU A 68 9.79 -9.75 1.33
N ASP A 69 9.25 -10.43 2.35
CA ASP A 69 8.53 -11.72 2.26
C ASP A 69 7.08 -11.62 2.80
N GLY A 70 6.69 -10.43 3.31
CA GLY A 70 5.36 -10.16 3.84
C GLY A 70 5.40 -9.28 5.08
N SER A 71 4.25 -9.06 5.73
CA SER A 71 4.09 -7.96 6.68
C SER A 71 5.01 -8.02 7.91
N LYS A 72 5.39 -9.23 8.35
CA LYS A 72 6.37 -9.42 9.45
C LYS A 72 7.78 -8.93 9.10
N SER A 73 8.15 -8.92 7.81
CA SER A 73 9.45 -8.43 7.32
C SER A 73 9.43 -6.93 6.97
N PHE A 74 8.26 -6.33 6.78
CA PHE A 74 8.11 -5.00 6.18
C PHE A 74 8.82 -3.87 6.94
N ALA A 75 8.81 -3.89 8.28
CA ALA A 75 9.50 -2.87 9.08
C ALA A 75 11.04 -2.92 8.88
N ASN A 76 11.62 -4.13 8.94
CA ASN A 76 13.05 -4.34 8.71
C ASN A 76 13.44 -4.03 7.26
N TRP A 77 12.59 -4.46 6.30
CA TRP A 77 12.75 -4.15 4.88
C TRP A 77 12.75 -2.65 4.60
N THR A 78 11.79 -1.90 5.18
CA THR A 78 11.67 -0.45 4.99
C THR A 78 12.91 0.26 5.55
N HIS A 79 13.38 -0.11 6.75
CA HIS A 79 14.60 0.43 7.33
C HIS A 79 15.82 0.16 6.42
N GLN A 80 15.97 -1.05 5.92
CA GLN A 80 17.10 -1.43 5.05
C GLN A 80 17.01 -0.80 3.65
N LEU A 81 15.80 -0.53 3.14
CA LEU A 81 15.56 0.30 1.96
C LEU A 81 16.02 1.74 2.20
N CYS A 82 15.69 2.35 3.34
CA CYS A 82 16.15 3.69 3.73
C CYS A 82 17.68 3.81 3.82
N LEU A 83 18.39 2.71 4.13
CA LEU A 83 19.85 2.62 4.16
C LEU A 83 20.48 2.34 2.78
N CYS A 84 19.75 1.72 1.86
CA CYS A 84 20.21 1.44 0.50
C CYS A 84 19.96 2.59 -0.50
N LEU A 85 19.05 3.52 -0.17
CA LEU A 85 18.74 4.69 -0.99
C LEU A 85 19.57 5.91 -0.55
N ALA A 86 20.08 6.66 -1.53
CA ALA A 86 20.62 8.01 -1.28
C ALA A 86 19.53 8.95 -0.76
N ASP A 87 19.90 9.97 0.03
CA ASP A 87 18.94 10.82 0.75
C ASP A 87 17.90 11.49 -0.15
N ASP A 88 18.33 11.96 -1.33
CA ASP A 88 17.49 12.59 -2.34
C ASP A 88 16.50 11.60 -2.98
N ILE A 89 16.96 10.37 -3.28
CA ILE A 89 16.11 9.29 -3.78
C ILE A 89 15.16 8.80 -2.68
N ARG A 90 15.58 8.79 -1.42
CA ARG A 90 14.76 8.31 -0.29
C ARG A 90 13.50 9.14 -0.09
N SER A 91 13.60 10.47 -0.05
CA SER A 91 12.41 11.35 0.07
C SER A 91 11.47 11.22 -1.15
N TYR A 92 12.02 11.01 -2.34
CA TYR A 92 11.20 10.72 -3.53
C TYR A 92 10.43 9.39 -3.37
N VAL A 93 11.11 8.30 -3.02
CA VAL A 93 10.49 6.97 -2.92
C VAL A 93 9.48 6.86 -1.76
N LEU A 94 9.77 7.45 -0.61
CA LEU A 94 8.96 7.26 0.60
C LEU A 94 7.74 8.19 0.69
N ASP A 95 7.88 9.42 0.20
CA ASP A 95 6.93 10.51 0.41
C ASP A 95 6.40 11.11 -0.92
N ASP A 96 6.80 10.59 -2.09
CA ASP A 96 6.53 11.11 -3.45
C ASP A 96 7.00 12.55 -3.69
N ILE A 97 7.93 13.04 -2.85
CA ILE A 97 8.48 14.40 -2.94
C ILE A 97 9.57 14.42 -4.02
N VAL A 98 9.25 15.02 -5.17
CA VAL A 98 10.23 15.34 -6.21
C VAL A 98 11.00 16.63 -5.84
N PRO A 99 12.33 16.60 -5.71
CA PRO A 99 13.13 17.81 -5.48
C PRO A 99 13.15 18.75 -6.71
N ASP A 100 13.12 20.06 -6.47
CA ASP A 100 13.06 21.11 -7.51
C ASP A 100 14.29 21.15 -8.42
N ASP A 101 15.45 20.65 -7.96
CA ASP A 101 16.69 20.59 -8.75
C ASP A 101 16.69 19.46 -9.80
N TRP A 102 15.69 18.55 -9.78
CA TRP A 102 15.65 17.40 -10.67
C TRP A 102 14.99 17.70 -12.01
N THR A 103 15.79 17.78 -13.07
CA THR A 103 15.28 17.69 -14.46
C THR A 103 14.53 16.37 -14.69
N ALA A 104 13.62 16.37 -15.67
CA ALA A 104 12.83 15.18 -16.02
C ALA A 104 13.70 13.94 -16.35
N LEU A 105 14.86 14.14 -16.98
CA LEU A 105 15.80 13.06 -17.28
C LEU A 105 16.47 12.49 -16.02
N GLN A 106 16.91 13.36 -15.10
CA GLN A 106 17.47 12.94 -13.81
C GLN A 106 16.42 12.21 -12.96
N ARG A 107 15.16 12.67 -12.96
CA ARG A 107 14.05 12.00 -12.28
C ARG A 107 13.80 10.60 -12.83
N SER A 108 13.75 10.45 -14.16
CA SER A 108 13.59 9.13 -14.80
C SER A 108 14.75 8.19 -14.51
N ALA A 109 15.99 8.69 -14.46
CA ALA A 109 17.17 7.89 -14.10
C ALA A 109 17.14 7.46 -12.62
N ARG A 110 16.80 8.35 -11.69
CA ARG A 110 16.69 8.05 -10.26
C ARG A 110 15.53 7.11 -9.95
N ASP A 111 14.38 7.28 -10.60
CA ASP A 111 13.26 6.31 -10.54
C ASP A 111 13.70 4.92 -11.00
N ALA A 112 14.38 4.81 -12.15
CA ALA A 112 14.86 3.51 -12.64
C ALA A 112 15.82 2.82 -11.64
N VAL A 113 16.71 3.58 -11.00
CA VAL A 113 17.61 3.07 -9.94
C VAL A 113 16.81 2.63 -8.70
N ALA A 114 15.87 3.44 -8.23
CA ALA A 114 15.02 3.12 -7.09
C ALA A 114 14.19 1.84 -7.33
N ARG A 115 13.64 1.67 -8.54
CA ARG A 115 12.90 0.46 -8.92
C ARG A 115 13.81 -0.78 -9.00
N ASP A 116 15.06 -0.68 -9.47
CA ASP A 116 16.03 -1.80 -9.42
C ASP A 116 16.33 -2.18 -7.96
N ILE A 117 16.56 -1.19 -7.07
CA ILE A 117 16.81 -1.45 -5.64
C ILE A 117 15.61 -2.14 -4.99
N ILE A 118 14.39 -1.66 -5.23
CA ILE A 118 13.17 -2.29 -4.71
C ILE A 118 12.99 -3.71 -5.28
N ALA A 119 13.15 -3.92 -6.60
CA ALA A 119 13.03 -5.24 -7.20
C ALA A 119 14.06 -6.24 -6.65
N ASN A 120 15.32 -5.83 -6.45
CA ASN A 120 16.37 -6.67 -5.86
C ASN A 120 16.19 -6.91 -4.34
N SER A 121 15.23 -6.23 -3.70
CA SER A 121 14.90 -6.36 -2.27
C SER A 121 13.71 -7.27 -1.97
N ILE A 122 13.03 -7.80 -3.00
CA ILE A 122 11.89 -8.73 -2.87
C ILE A 122 12.39 -10.15 -3.13
N ASP A 123 12.04 -11.10 -2.24
CA ASP A 123 12.36 -12.53 -2.41
C ASP A 123 11.13 -13.39 -2.72
N SER A 124 9.93 -12.83 -2.56
CA SER A 124 8.69 -13.59 -2.38
C SER A 124 7.70 -13.39 -3.51
N ALA A 125 7.26 -14.49 -4.13
CA ALA A 125 6.31 -14.47 -5.24
C ALA A 125 4.95 -13.86 -4.86
N ALA A 126 4.55 -13.94 -3.59
CA ALA A 126 3.33 -13.29 -3.09
C ALA A 126 3.45 -11.76 -3.13
N VAL A 127 4.65 -11.22 -2.82
CA VAL A 127 4.95 -9.79 -2.86
C VAL A 127 5.00 -9.29 -4.30
N SER A 128 5.59 -10.06 -5.22
CA SER A 128 5.54 -9.75 -6.66
C SER A 128 4.10 -9.71 -7.20
N ALA A 129 3.25 -10.67 -6.81
CA ALA A 129 1.84 -10.72 -7.22
C ALA A 129 0.97 -9.57 -6.67
N VAL A 130 1.47 -8.78 -5.72
CA VAL A 130 0.87 -7.51 -5.30
C VAL A 130 1.25 -6.38 -6.27
N LEU A 131 2.47 -6.39 -6.80
CA LEU A 131 2.96 -5.40 -7.77
C LEU A 131 2.41 -5.63 -9.18
N ASP A 132 2.11 -6.86 -9.57
CA ASP A 132 1.45 -7.20 -10.85
C ASP A 132 0.06 -6.55 -11.03
N LYS A 133 -0.50 -5.96 -9.95
CA LYS A 133 -1.76 -5.20 -9.96
C LYS A 133 -1.59 -3.73 -10.35
N ILE A 134 -0.36 -3.20 -10.35
CA ILE A 134 -0.07 -1.81 -10.71
C ILE A 134 -0.05 -1.69 -12.24
N PRO A 135 -0.81 -0.78 -12.86
CA PRO A 135 -0.74 -0.55 -14.30
C PRO A 135 0.67 -0.16 -14.73
N THR A 136 1.20 -0.75 -15.81
CA THR A 136 2.59 -0.52 -16.28
C THR A 136 2.90 0.96 -16.57
N ALA A 137 1.88 1.77 -16.90
CA ALA A 137 2.00 3.20 -17.11
C ALA A 137 2.18 4.03 -15.81
N GLU A 138 1.82 3.47 -14.65
CA GLU A 138 1.94 4.08 -13.32
C GLU A 138 3.12 3.49 -12.51
N LEU A 139 3.96 2.65 -13.12
CA LEU A 139 4.97 1.84 -12.44
C LEU A 139 6.23 2.66 -12.04
N THR A 140 6.06 3.64 -11.15
CA THR A 140 7.13 4.44 -10.54
C THR A 140 7.54 3.87 -9.18
N ALA A 141 8.75 4.18 -8.70
CA ALA A 141 9.23 3.74 -7.40
C ALA A 141 8.35 4.19 -6.21
N PRO A 142 7.83 5.44 -6.16
CA PRO A 142 6.91 5.86 -5.10
C PRO A 142 5.58 5.11 -5.15
N LYS A 143 5.02 4.84 -6.35
CA LYS A 143 3.80 4.04 -6.51
C LYS A 143 4.00 2.61 -6.00
N ILE A 144 5.12 1.98 -6.38
CA ILE A 144 5.50 0.64 -5.91
C ILE A 144 5.62 0.63 -4.38
N TYR A 145 6.36 1.57 -3.79
CA TYR A 145 6.49 1.65 -2.34
C TYR A 145 5.15 1.89 -1.63
N ALA A 146 4.31 2.79 -2.14
CA ALA A 146 2.98 3.06 -1.60
C ALA A 146 2.07 1.82 -1.64
N THR A 147 2.08 1.05 -2.74
CA THR A 147 1.33 -0.21 -2.85
C THR A 147 1.87 -1.28 -1.89
N LEU A 148 3.19 -1.43 -1.76
CA LEU A 148 3.78 -2.36 -0.79
C LEU A 148 3.47 -1.95 0.65
N LYS A 149 3.53 -0.65 0.97
CA LYS A 149 3.15 -0.10 2.27
C LYS A 149 1.68 -0.35 2.58
N SER A 150 0.78 -0.11 1.62
CA SER A 150 -0.65 -0.36 1.78
C SER A 150 -1.02 -1.84 2.01
N HIS A 151 -0.19 -2.78 1.54
CA HIS A 151 -0.47 -4.22 1.63
C HIS A 151 0.36 -4.96 2.70
N TYR A 152 1.52 -4.43 3.06
CA TYR A 152 2.50 -5.10 3.93
C TYR A 152 2.99 -4.28 5.13
N ALA A 153 2.63 -3.00 5.26
CA ALA A 153 2.63 -2.46 6.62
C ALA A 153 1.75 -3.37 7.51
N PRO A 154 2.05 -3.51 8.80
CA PRO A 154 1.02 -3.85 9.77
C PRO A 154 -0.19 -2.93 9.54
N ASP A 155 -1.41 -3.36 9.85
CA ASP A 155 -2.47 -2.37 9.99
C ASP A 155 -2.04 -1.40 11.10
N ASN A 156 -1.68 -0.18 10.72
CA ASN A 156 -1.18 0.81 11.66
C ASN A 156 -2.26 1.21 12.67
N ALA A 157 -3.55 0.99 12.39
CA ALA A 157 -4.60 1.12 13.41
C ALA A 157 -4.52 -0.02 14.43
N THR A 158 -4.45 -1.29 14.02
CA THR A 158 -4.23 -2.46 14.91
C THR A 158 -2.94 -2.33 15.71
N ARG A 159 -1.80 -2.04 15.06
CA ARG A 159 -0.51 -1.92 15.75
C ARG A 159 -0.48 -0.74 16.71
N THR A 160 -1.07 0.40 16.34
CA THR A 160 -1.17 1.53 17.28
C THR A 160 -2.16 1.25 18.40
N LEU A 161 -3.20 0.43 18.19
CA LEU A 161 -4.11 -0.03 19.25
C LEU A 161 -3.40 -0.98 20.25
N GLU A 162 -2.50 -1.85 19.78
CA GLU A 162 -1.60 -2.61 20.66
C GLU A 162 -0.70 -1.68 21.47
N LEU A 163 -0.03 -0.73 20.81
CA LEU A 163 0.88 0.22 21.45
C LEU A 163 0.16 1.14 22.44
N PHE A 164 -1.08 1.57 22.14
CA PHE A 164 -1.94 2.28 23.07
C PHE A 164 -2.32 1.42 24.28
N SER A 165 -2.66 0.14 24.06
CA SER A 165 -2.94 -0.80 25.15
C SER A 165 -1.71 -1.01 26.04
N GLN A 166 -0.51 -1.02 25.46
CA GLN A 166 0.76 -1.04 26.19
C GLN A 166 1.00 0.29 26.93
N LEU A 167 0.77 1.44 26.29
CA LEU A 167 0.92 2.79 26.87
C LEU A 167 0.03 2.99 28.11
N TRP A 168 -1.24 2.56 28.05
CA TRP A 168 -2.16 2.56 29.19
C TRP A 168 -1.92 1.41 30.18
N GLY A 169 -1.08 0.43 29.85
CA GLY A 169 -0.64 -0.65 30.73
C GLY A 169 0.61 -0.33 31.57
N PHE A 170 1.30 0.80 31.31
CA PHE A 170 2.46 1.20 32.11
C PHE A 170 2.10 1.34 33.59
N GLN A 171 2.93 0.72 34.43
CA GLN A 171 2.80 0.84 35.88
C GLN A 171 3.15 2.28 36.33
N PRO A 172 2.68 2.73 37.51
CA PRO A 172 3.06 4.02 38.08
C PRO A 172 4.59 4.20 38.14
N ILE A 173 5.04 5.44 38.01
CA ILE A 173 6.48 5.79 37.99
C ILE A 173 7.17 5.17 39.23
N PRO A 174 8.21 4.34 39.04
CA PRO A 174 8.83 3.61 40.14
C PRO A 174 9.64 4.52 41.07
N GLY A 175 9.82 4.07 42.31
CA GLY A 175 10.45 4.86 43.38
C GLY A 175 11.97 4.88 43.38
N THR A 176 12.63 4.08 42.53
CA THR A 176 14.11 4.03 42.45
C THR A 176 14.61 4.47 41.07
N VAL A 177 15.83 5.04 41.04
CA VAL A 177 16.44 5.58 39.81
C VAL A 177 16.68 4.49 38.75
N ALA A 178 17.13 3.30 39.15
CA ALA A 178 17.41 2.21 38.21
C ALA A 178 16.15 1.65 37.54
N GLU A 179 15.05 1.57 38.28
CA GLU A 179 13.74 1.21 37.73
C GLU A 179 13.19 2.35 36.84
N PHE A 180 13.40 3.61 37.25
CA PHE A 180 12.98 4.79 36.48
C PHE A 180 13.68 4.87 35.12
N ASP A 181 15.00 4.67 35.06
CA ASP A 181 15.78 4.71 33.81
C ASP A 181 15.34 3.64 32.82
N THR A 182 14.87 2.49 33.31
CA THR A 182 14.24 1.44 32.50
C THR A 182 12.85 1.89 32.03
N TRP A 183 11.98 2.26 32.97
CA TRP A 183 10.60 2.71 32.73
C TRP A 183 10.51 3.85 31.70
N ILE A 184 11.38 4.87 31.81
CA ILE A 184 11.39 6.03 30.91
C ILE A 184 11.93 5.69 29.53
N THR A 185 12.77 4.66 29.41
CA THR A 185 13.28 4.16 28.13
C THR A 185 12.18 3.41 27.38
N ASP A 186 11.51 2.47 28.06
CA ASP A 186 10.38 1.72 27.49
C ASP A 186 9.21 2.64 27.13
N PHE A 187 8.90 3.62 27.98
CA PHE A 187 7.84 4.61 27.72
C PHE A 187 8.14 5.44 26.47
N LYS A 188 9.39 5.92 26.32
CA LYS A 188 9.81 6.67 25.13
C LYS A 188 9.76 5.82 23.86
N LEU A 189 10.14 4.54 23.95
CA LEU A 189 10.08 3.60 22.82
C LEU A 189 8.65 3.47 22.29
N VAL A 190 7.69 3.18 23.18
CA VAL A 190 6.27 3.03 22.82
C VAL A 190 5.68 4.34 22.31
N ALA A 191 5.98 5.47 22.97
CA ALA A 191 5.50 6.77 22.53
C ALA A 191 6.04 7.17 21.14
N GLN A 192 7.30 6.85 20.83
CA GLN A 192 7.88 7.10 19.51
C GLN A 192 7.29 6.18 18.44
N GLU A 193 7.07 4.89 18.74
CA GLU A 193 6.45 3.95 17.78
C GLU A 193 5.01 4.38 17.40
N ILE A 194 4.25 4.94 18.35
CA ILE A 194 2.92 5.54 18.10
C ILE A 194 3.01 6.78 17.18
N ILE A 195 4.02 7.63 17.36
CA ILE A 195 4.24 8.82 16.52
C ILE A 195 4.65 8.41 15.11
N ASP A 196 5.59 7.48 14.98
CA ASP A 196 6.15 7.03 13.70
C ASP A 196 5.15 6.21 12.88
N ALA A 197 4.18 5.54 13.52
CA ALA A 197 3.07 4.86 12.86
C ALA A 197 2.19 5.79 12.02
N LYS A 198 2.19 7.12 12.29
CA LYS A 198 1.45 8.15 11.54
C LYS A 198 -0.02 7.81 11.23
N THR A 199 -0.67 7.02 12.10
CA THR A 199 -2.07 6.61 11.90
C THR A 199 -3.04 7.73 12.30
N THR A 200 -4.27 7.68 11.79
CA THR A 200 -5.33 8.59 12.24
C THR A 200 -6.02 8.05 13.49
N ILE A 201 -6.45 8.94 14.38
CA ILE A 201 -7.27 8.55 15.54
C ILE A 201 -8.56 7.86 15.07
N ASN A 202 -9.13 8.30 13.94
CA ASN A 202 -10.32 7.68 13.34
C ASN A 202 -10.09 6.21 12.95
N GLY A 203 -8.93 5.88 12.35
CA GLY A 203 -8.58 4.49 12.02
C GLY A 203 -8.39 3.63 13.26
N VAL A 204 -7.69 4.14 14.29
CA VAL A 204 -7.54 3.44 15.59
C VAL A 204 -8.90 3.18 16.25
N LEU A 205 -9.80 4.17 16.23
CA LEU A 205 -11.17 4.02 16.72
C LEU A 205 -11.97 3.00 15.89
N ALA A 206 -11.79 2.97 14.57
CA ALA A 206 -12.44 2.01 13.69
C ALA A 206 -12.01 0.57 14.01
N THR A 207 -10.71 0.32 14.08
CA THR A 207 -10.16 -1.00 14.45
C THR A 207 -10.56 -1.41 15.86
N LEU A 208 -10.62 -0.47 16.83
CA LEU A 208 -11.13 -0.76 18.17
C LEU A 208 -12.61 -1.17 18.14
N VAL A 209 -13.46 -0.45 17.41
CA VAL A 209 -14.89 -0.79 17.23
C VAL A 209 -15.06 -2.16 16.57
N LEU A 210 -14.30 -2.46 15.51
CA LEU A 210 -14.31 -3.75 14.83
C LEU A 210 -13.85 -4.89 15.76
N ALA A 211 -12.84 -4.66 16.61
CA ALA A 211 -12.29 -5.65 17.54
C ALA A 211 -13.25 -5.98 18.70
N ILE A 212 -14.04 -5.01 19.19
CA ILE A 212 -15.02 -5.23 20.27
C ILE A 212 -16.43 -5.58 19.76
N ALA A 213 -16.69 -5.45 18.45
CA ALA A 213 -18.00 -5.71 17.87
C ALA A 213 -18.39 -7.20 17.94
N HIS A 214 -19.51 -7.46 18.61
CA HIS A 214 -20.05 -8.79 18.90
C HIS A 214 -20.32 -9.62 17.62
N PRO A 215 -20.11 -10.95 17.61
CA PRO A 215 -20.32 -11.82 16.43
C PRO A 215 -21.74 -11.90 15.83
N LEU A 216 -22.69 -11.14 16.35
CA LEU A 216 -24.03 -10.95 15.75
C LEU A 216 -24.12 -9.67 14.90
N LEU A 217 -23.03 -8.90 14.81
CA LEU A 217 -22.92 -7.61 14.10
C LEU A 217 -21.94 -7.69 12.91
N GLU A 218 -21.68 -8.88 12.37
CA GLU A 218 -20.79 -9.05 11.20
C GLU A 218 -21.28 -8.29 9.96
N SER A 219 -22.60 -8.11 9.80
CA SER A 219 -23.18 -7.23 8.78
C SER A 219 -22.83 -5.76 8.98
N PHE A 220 -22.78 -5.28 10.23
CA PHE A 220 -22.33 -3.93 10.56
C PHE A 220 -20.82 -3.77 10.32
N LYS A 221 -20.00 -4.78 10.65
CA LYS A 221 -18.54 -4.76 10.36
C LYS A 221 -18.27 -4.58 8.87
N ALA A 222 -19.04 -5.25 8.00
CA ALA A 222 -18.95 -5.06 6.56
C ALA A 222 -19.25 -3.62 6.14
N THR A 223 -20.44 -3.09 6.48
CA THR A 223 -20.84 -1.72 6.10
C THR A 223 -19.90 -0.65 6.67
N PHE A 224 -19.46 -0.79 7.93
CA PHE A 224 -18.56 0.14 8.59
C PHE A 224 -17.14 0.16 7.98
N THR A 225 -16.76 -0.87 7.22
CA THR A 225 -15.48 -0.90 6.49
C THR A 225 -15.59 -0.22 5.12
N ASP A 226 -16.78 -0.18 4.52
CA ASP A 226 -17.04 0.52 3.24
C ASP A 226 -17.27 2.05 3.42
N GLU A 227 -17.43 2.54 4.65
CA GLU A 227 -17.72 3.95 4.99
C GLU A 227 -16.51 4.74 5.58
N GLN A 228 -15.30 4.17 5.59
CA GLN A 228 -14.04 4.77 6.10
C GLN A 228 -13.20 5.47 5.02
#